data_AF-A0A7F8K1P8-F1
#
_entry.id   AF-A0A7F8K1P8-F1
#
_cell.length_a   1.000
_cell.length_b   1.000
_cell.length_c   1.000
_cell.angle_alpha   90.00
_cell.angle_beta   90.00
_cell.angle_gamma   90.00
#
_symmetry.space_group_name_H-M   'P 1'
#
loop_
_entity.id
_entity.type
_entity.pdbx_description
1 polymer ?
#
loop_
_entity_poly.entity_id
_entity_poly.type
_entity_poly.pdbx_seq_one_letter_code
_entity_poly.pdbx_strand_id
1 'polypeptide(L)'
;MNNRAGSFLWNLRQFSTLVPTGRTVRLYPSGFCRPKIVYSNWNPRKLLSNFDNRMQSSIRYLFQDALIFKSGGDGFQTKGISTATVLTVDRLLCPRRLSFNSKHFVSDNGLKKNFHHEPSNEDVLTKRTKPTPINCRKLSQECNSLSEVLDIFSKAPTFPSSNYFSAMWTIAKRMSDDQKRFEKQLMFNHPMFSQLCEQIMREAKIMHYDNLLFSLHAMVKLGIPQNTLLVQTLLRVVQERINECDEKCLSVLSSILEAMEPCKNVDVLRAGLRMLVDQQVWKIERVFTLQTVMKCIGKDAPIGLKRKLEMKALKELDQFSVLNSQRMFAVLAAMNHRSIILLNECSKIVTSNIHGCPFRLLISILQSCRDLQYFNIDLFKGIADYVATTFDIWKLKKVLFLLILFENVGFRPVSLMDLFMKKAADEPGFLNVKSLVSILHVYSSLSHFHKCWTHEFLEVMASALTGSLHHISSENLLNAVCSFCLMNHFPLAPINQLLQKDIIHDLLTSGDVERNVHKLHVLAACLKLDDVPGHKDTHLVLPQLPSMPLQPHAKVAEVLSSLLGEGCFSKSILKSEWMLTGAKCFHFPTWMW
;
A
#
# COMPACT_ATOMS: atom_id res chain seq x y z
N MET A 1 -12.54 -37.61 21.66
CA MET A 1 -13.58 -37.50 20.60
C MET A 1 -13.14 -36.38 19.64
N ASN A 2 -12.13 -36.61 18.79
CA ASN A 2 -12.10 -37.30 17.49
C ASN A 2 -12.64 -36.48 16.29
N ASN A 3 -11.66 -36.02 15.48
CA ASN A 3 -11.61 -36.04 14.00
C ASN A 3 -12.63 -35.24 13.15
N ARG A 4 -12.24 -34.03 12.70
CA ARG A 4 -12.70 -33.42 11.42
C ARG A 4 -11.63 -32.55 10.74
N ALA A 5 -10.42 -33.08 10.56
CA ALA A 5 -9.40 -32.48 9.68
C ALA A 5 -8.89 -33.45 8.58
N GLY A 6 -9.60 -34.57 8.37
CA GLY A 6 -9.14 -35.66 7.49
C GLY A 6 -9.75 -35.74 6.09
N SER A 7 -10.79 -34.96 5.75
CA SER A 7 -11.52 -35.15 4.48
C SER A 7 -11.00 -34.31 3.30
N PHE A 8 -10.13 -33.32 3.53
CA PHE A 8 -9.59 -32.49 2.44
C PHE A 8 -8.32 -33.07 1.79
N LEU A 9 -7.58 -33.92 2.50
CA LEU A 9 -6.33 -34.52 2.00
C LEU A 9 -6.54 -35.81 1.19
N TRP A 10 -7.71 -36.47 1.34
CA TRP A 10 -7.93 -37.76 0.68
C TRP A 10 -8.13 -37.62 -0.84
N ASN A 11 -8.74 -36.52 -1.30
CA ASN A 11 -8.98 -36.29 -2.74
C ASN A 11 -7.76 -35.76 -3.50
N LEU A 12 -6.67 -35.40 -2.82
CA LEU A 12 -5.42 -34.95 -3.46
C LEU A 12 -4.43 -36.08 -3.74
N ARG A 13 -4.58 -37.26 -3.11
CA ARG A 13 -3.69 -38.40 -3.36
C ARG A 13 -3.82 -39.00 -4.76
N GLN A 14 -4.93 -38.78 -5.46
CA GLN A 14 -5.12 -39.24 -6.84
C GLN A 14 -4.33 -38.45 -7.90
N PHE A 15 -3.67 -37.35 -7.54
CA PHE A 15 -2.86 -36.54 -8.46
C PHE A 15 -1.35 -36.86 -8.46
N SER A 16 -0.91 -37.93 -7.79
CA SER A 16 0.52 -38.21 -7.58
C SER A 16 1.03 -39.58 -8.04
N THR A 17 0.20 -40.41 -8.67
CA THR A 17 0.62 -41.72 -9.19
C THR A 17 0.41 -41.77 -10.69
N LEU A 18 1.46 -41.50 -11.47
CA LEU A 18 1.74 -41.99 -12.83
C LEU A 18 3.07 -41.36 -13.30
N VAL A 19 4.20 -41.91 -12.83
CA VAL A 19 5.53 -41.66 -13.38
C VAL A 19 6.03 -42.98 -13.97
N PRO A 20 6.36 -43.06 -15.28
CA PRO A 20 7.03 -44.23 -15.80
C PRO A 20 8.52 -44.17 -15.47
N THR A 21 9.00 -45.26 -14.91
CA THR A 21 10.40 -45.60 -14.64
C THR A 21 11.17 -45.75 -15.96
N GLY A 22 12.30 -45.06 -16.13
CA GLY A 22 13.13 -45.27 -17.32
C GLY A 22 14.41 -44.43 -17.43
N ARG A 23 15.53 -45.08 -17.09
CA ARG A 23 16.92 -44.89 -17.55
C ARG A 23 17.74 -43.71 -17.00
N THR A 24 18.54 -44.11 -16.01
CA THR A 24 19.89 -43.64 -15.67
C THR A 24 20.74 -43.22 -16.87
N VAL A 25 21.21 -41.98 -16.86
CA VAL A 25 22.45 -41.57 -17.53
C VAL A 25 23.32 -40.84 -16.52
N ARG A 26 24.49 -41.42 -16.26
CA ARG A 26 25.56 -40.94 -15.38
C ARG A 26 26.55 -40.18 -16.25
N LEU A 27 26.78 -38.89 -15.98
CA LEU A 27 27.95 -38.15 -16.48
C LEU A 27 28.52 -37.25 -15.38
N TYR A 28 29.86 -37.23 -15.36
CA TYR A 28 30.77 -36.81 -14.30
C TYR A 28 30.81 -35.29 -14.00
N PRO A 29 31.27 -34.88 -12.80
CA PRO A 29 31.36 -33.49 -12.39
C PRO A 29 32.66 -32.85 -12.89
N SER A 30 32.57 -31.73 -13.59
CA SER A 30 33.71 -30.84 -13.81
C SER A 30 33.68 -29.75 -12.75
N GLY A 31 34.64 -29.83 -11.83
CA GLY A 31 34.83 -28.87 -10.76
C GLY A 31 35.40 -27.55 -11.28
N PHE A 32 34.91 -26.46 -10.70
CA PHE A 32 35.71 -25.26 -10.50
C PHE A 32 35.50 -24.73 -9.08
N CYS A 33 36.62 -24.34 -8.50
CA CYS A 33 36.89 -24.08 -7.11
C CYS A 33 35.98 -23.03 -6.44
N ARG A 34 35.44 -23.38 -5.26
CA ARG A 34 34.96 -22.41 -4.27
C ARG A 34 36.15 -21.71 -3.61
N PRO A 35 36.09 -20.39 -3.37
CA PRO A 35 36.69 -19.81 -2.19
C PRO A 35 35.69 -19.91 -1.02
N LYS A 36 36.14 -20.50 0.09
CA LYS A 36 35.51 -20.40 1.41
C LYS A 36 35.49 -18.93 1.81
N ILE A 37 34.30 -18.31 1.84
CA ILE A 37 34.10 -17.05 2.58
C ILE A 37 33.47 -17.43 3.91
N VAL A 38 34.23 -17.17 4.97
CA VAL A 38 33.81 -17.30 6.37
C VAL A 38 32.76 -16.24 6.64
N TYR A 39 31.56 -16.65 7.07
CA TYR A 39 30.55 -15.72 7.58
C TYR A 39 31.02 -15.15 8.93
N SER A 40 31.48 -13.90 8.93
CA SER A 40 31.59 -13.10 10.16
C SER A 40 30.27 -12.37 10.39
N ASN A 41 29.70 -12.55 11.58
CA ASN A 41 28.47 -11.97 12.10
C ASN A 41 28.12 -10.57 11.54
N TRP A 42 26.99 -10.50 10.84
CA TRP A 42 26.40 -9.27 10.33
C TRP A 42 25.73 -8.50 11.47
N ASN A 43 26.27 -7.33 11.80
CA ASN A 43 25.81 -6.47 12.90
C ASN A 43 25.25 -5.16 12.30
N PRO A 44 23.95 -4.82 12.45
CA PRO A 44 23.30 -3.75 11.69
C PRO A 44 23.54 -2.31 12.22
N ARG A 45 24.60 -2.04 12.99
CA ARG A 45 24.84 -0.74 13.66
C ARG A 45 25.80 0.24 12.94
N LYS A 46 26.15 0.04 11.67
CA LYS A 46 27.15 0.89 10.96
C LYS A 46 26.64 1.71 9.77
N LEU A 47 25.36 2.11 9.78
CA LEU A 47 24.78 2.97 8.72
C LEU A 47 24.39 4.39 9.19
N LEU A 48 24.79 4.79 10.41
CA LEU A 48 24.44 6.09 11.01
C LEU A 48 25.64 7.01 11.31
N SER A 49 26.83 6.69 10.83
CA SER A 49 28.02 7.52 11.05
C SER A 49 28.77 7.75 9.75
N ASN A 50 28.23 8.62 8.88
CA ASN A 50 28.98 9.33 7.83
C ASN A 50 28.06 10.32 7.10
N PHE A 51 27.52 11.30 7.82
CA PHE A 51 26.94 12.50 7.22
C PHE A 51 27.21 13.67 8.15
N ASP A 52 28.45 14.16 8.15
CA ASP A 52 28.78 15.55 8.43
C ASP A 52 30.26 15.79 8.08
N ASN A 53 30.47 16.28 6.86
CA ASN A 53 31.58 17.14 6.42
C ASN A 53 31.67 17.05 4.90
N ARG A 54 31.03 17.99 4.20
CA ARG A 54 31.70 18.93 3.27
C ARG A 54 30.66 19.78 2.56
N MET A 55 30.37 20.95 3.12
CA MET A 55 29.97 22.08 2.30
C MET A 55 31.27 22.68 1.76
N GLN A 56 31.58 22.43 0.48
CA GLN A 56 32.53 23.23 -0.27
C GLN A 56 32.14 23.20 -1.74
N SER A 57 31.83 24.39 -2.23
CA SER A 57 31.73 24.76 -3.63
C SER A 57 32.89 24.23 -4.45
N SER A 58 32.60 23.66 -5.62
CA SER A 58 33.52 23.73 -6.77
C SER A 58 32.72 23.69 -8.05
N ILE A 59 32.39 24.88 -8.55
CA ILE A 59 32.17 25.14 -9.97
C ILE A 59 33.52 24.91 -10.67
N ARG A 60 33.57 24.06 -11.69
CA ARG A 60 34.52 24.19 -12.80
C ARG A 60 33.83 23.93 -14.13
N TYR A 61 33.62 25.03 -14.83
CA TYR A 61 33.49 25.15 -16.27
C TYR A 61 34.79 24.72 -16.99
N LEU A 62 34.63 24.07 -18.15
CA LEU A 62 35.45 24.18 -19.38
C LEU A 62 34.47 23.79 -20.51
N PHE A 63 34.27 24.48 -21.64
CA PHE A 63 34.73 25.75 -22.20
C PHE A 63 33.80 26.03 -23.42
N GLN A 64 33.37 27.28 -23.62
CA GLN A 64 33.61 28.14 -24.82
C GLN A 64 33.01 27.62 -26.15
N ASP A 65 32.23 28.37 -26.92
CA ASP A 65 32.41 29.76 -27.38
C ASP A 65 31.07 30.50 -27.56
N ALA A 66 30.96 31.76 -27.09
CA ALA A 66 30.90 33.01 -27.87
C ALA A 66 29.76 33.02 -28.94
N LEU A 67 28.77 33.91 -28.85
CA LEU A 67 28.94 35.31 -29.28
C LEU A 67 28.01 36.27 -28.51
N ILE A 68 28.60 37.43 -28.25
CA ILE A 68 28.03 38.66 -27.66
C ILE A 68 27.23 39.41 -28.73
N PHE A 69 26.08 39.98 -28.38
CA PHE A 69 25.77 41.39 -28.67
C PHE A 69 24.76 41.96 -27.65
N LYS A 70 25.14 43.09 -27.05
CA LYS A 70 24.32 43.96 -26.20
C LYS A 70 23.46 44.89 -27.05
N SER A 71 22.25 45.20 -26.57
CA SER A 71 21.60 46.53 -26.49
C SER A 71 20.18 46.27 -25.97
N GLY A 72 19.62 46.86 -24.92
CA GLY A 72 19.68 48.24 -24.44
C GLY A 72 18.35 48.92 -24.74
N GLY A 73 17.49 49.11 -23.72
CA GLY A 73 16.48 50.18 -23.65
C GLY A 73 15.03 49.90 -24.08
N ASP A 74 14.13 50.03 -23.10
CA ASP A 74 12.74 50.55 -23.12
C ASP A 74 11.60 49.96 -23.99
N GLY A 75 10.43 49.85 -23.33
CA GLY A 75 9.18 50.39 -23.88
C GLY A 75 8.04 49.43 -24.22
N PHE A 76 7.04 49.37 -23.32
CA PHE A 76 5.58 49.28 -23.54
C PHE A 76 4.92 48.39 -24.63
N GLN A 77 4.00 47.54 -24.12
CA GLN A 77 2.61 47.28 -24.56
C GLN A 77 2.22 46.74 -25.96
N THR A 78 1.25 45.81 -25.87
CA THR A 78 0.08 45.53 -26.75
C THR A 78 0.16 44.59 -27.97
N LYS A 79 -0.69 43.55 -27.87
CA LYS A 79 -1.57 42.88 -28.86
C LYS A 79 -1.11 42.73 -30.34
N GLY A 80 -1.21 41.50 -30.87
CA GLY A 80 -1.59 41.31 -32.28
C GLY A 80 -1.04 40.07 -33.02
N ILE A 81 -1.86 39.03 -33.08
CA ILE A 81 -2.16 38.06 -34.18
C ILE A 81 -1.25 37.98 -35.44
N SER A 82 -0.97 36.71 -35.85
CA SER A 82 -0.66 36.17 -37.21
C SER A 82 0.73 36.48 -37.78
N THR A 83 1.44 35.67 -38.59
CA THR A 83 1.20 34.39 -39.29
C THR A 83 2.54 33.87 -39.79
N ALA A 84 2.64 32.54 -39.92
CA ALA A 84 3.47 31.73 -40.82
C ALA A 84 4.74 32.32 -41.49
N THR A 85 5.86 31.60 -41.33
CA THR A 85 6.86 31.50 -42.39
C THR A 85 7.26 30.04 -42.56
N VAL A 86 7.03 29.57 -43.78
CA VAL A 86 7.36 28.25 -44.32
C VAL A 86 8.81 28.28 -44.80
N LEU A 87 9.59 27.24 -44.50
CA LEU A 87 10.72 26.84 -45.32
C LEU A 87 10.62 25.34 -45.62
N THR A 88 10.50 25.08 -46.92
CA THR A 88 10.33 23.83 -47.66
C THR A 88 11.64 23.03 -47.75
N VAL A 89 11.57 21.72 -47.46
CA VAL A 89 11.79 20.57 -48.38
C VAL A 89 13.25 20.21 -48.64
N ASP A 90 13.64 19.01 -48.20
CA ASP A 90 14.01 17.99 -49.20
C ASP A 90 13.58 16.57 -48.81
N ARG A 91 13.07 15.87 -49.83
CA ARG A 91 12.40 14.57 -49.82
C ARG A 91 13.36 13.52 -50.39
N LEU A 92 13.05 12.23 -50.14
CA LEU A 92 13.43 10.99 -50.86
C LEU A 92 13.88 9.93 -49.82
N LEU A 93 13.35 8.70 -49.67
CA LEU A 93 12.45 7.85 -50.46
C LEU A 93 11.77 6.83 -49.52
N CYS A 94 10.48 6.54 -49.76
CA CYS A 94 9.79 5.33 -49.26
C CYS A 94 10.17 4.10 -50.10
N PRO A 95 9.79 2.89 -49.65
CA PRO A 95 8.69 2.26 -50.37
C PRO A 95 7.59 1.60 -49.50
N ARG A 96 6.36 1.86 -49.96
CA ARG A 96 5.14 1.04 -50.06
C ARG A 96 4.46 0.43 -48.81
N ARG A 97 3.28 1.02 -48.60
CA ARG A 97 2.06 0.60 -47.89
C ARG A 97 1.59 -0.84 -48.17
N LEU A 98 0.99 -1.45 -47.14
CA LEU A 98 -0.29 -2.15 -47.26
C LEU A 98 -1.24 -1.59 -46.18
N SER A 99 -2.35 -1.04 -46.64
CA SER A 99 -3.43 -0.45 -45.84
C SER A 99 -4.50 -1.50 -45.55
N PHE A 100 -4.98 -1.57 -44.30
CA PHE A 100 -6.31 -2.11 -44.01
C PHE A 100 -7.10 -1.12 -43.15
N ASN A 101 -8.25 -0.72 -43.72
CA ASN A 101 -9.30 0.07 -43.08
C ASN A 101 -9.88 -0.70 -41.88
N SER A 102 -10.06 -0.01 -40.75
CA SER A 102 -11.04 -0.40 -39.73
C SER A 102 -11.98 0.79 -39.51
N LYS A 103 -13.17 0.69 -40.10
CA LYS A 103 -14.33 1.49 -39.72
C LYS A 103 -15.46 0.54 -39.34
N HIS A 104 -16.24 1.02 -38.38
CA HIS A 104 -17.59 0.61 -37.97
C HIS A 104 -17.70 -0.30 -36.74
N PHE A 105 -17.97 0.34 -35.60
CA PHE A 105 -19.16 0.01 -34.81
C PHE A 105 -19.89 1.32 -34.48
N VAL A 106 -20.96 1.60 -35.24
CA VAL A 106 -22.01 2.55 -34.87
C VAL A 106 -23.31 1.74 -34.86
N SER A 107 -24.04 1.89 -33.76
CA SER A 107 -25.35 1.34 -33.48
C SER A 107 -26.37 1.81 -34.51
N ASP A 108 -27.24 0.93 -34.98
CA ASP A 108 -28.52 1.37 -35.53
C ASP A 108 -29.67 0.42 -35.17
N ASN A 109 -30.74 1.03 -34.69
CA ASN A 109 -32.04 0.44 -34.37
C ASN A 109 -32.92 0.55 -35.62
N GLY A 110 -33.63 -0.50 -36.01
CA GLY A 110 -34.59 -0.38 -37.11
C GLY A 110 -35.46 -1.61 -37.34
N LEU A 111 -36.78 -1.41 -37.29
CA LEU A 111 -37.84 -2.41 -37.32
C LEU A 111 -38.04 -3.16 -38.66
N LYS A 112 -38.47 -4.43 -38.49
CA LYS A 112 -39.50 -5.21 -39.22
C LYS A 112 -39.92 -4.77 -40.64
N LYS A 113 -39.93 -5.76 -41.56
CA LYS A 113 -41.11 -6.09 -42.39
C LYS A 113 -41.08 -7.54 -42.86
N ASN A 114 -42.23 -8.21 -42.67
CA ASN A 114 -42.52 -9.60 -43.02
C ASN A 114 -42.77 -9.75 -44.52
N PHE A 115 -42.44 -10.91 -45.09
CA PHE A 115 -43.29 -11.60 -46.06
C PHE A 115 -43.14 -13.12 -45.88
N HIS A 116 -44.28 -13.78 -45.62
CA HIS A 116 -44.44 -15.22 -45.67
C HIS A 116 -45.01 -15.59 -47.05
N HIS A 117 -44.47 -16.63 -47.67
CA HIS A 117 -45.22 -17.59 -48.48
C HIS A 117 -44.46 -18.93 -48.51
N GLU A 118 -45.09 -19.95 -47.93
CA GLU A 118 -44.84 -21.40 -48.12
C GLU A 118 -45.61 -21.89 -49.38
N PRO A 119 -45.50 -23.17 -49.82
CA PRO A 119 -44.43 -24.17 -49.65
C PRO A 119 -44.12 -24.92 -50.98
N SER A 120 -42.99 -25.64 -51.08
CA SER A 120 -42.92 -26.90 -51.87
C SER A 120 -41.69 -27.74 -51.49
N ASN A 121 -41.87 -29.05 -51.64
CA ASN A 121 -41.16 -30.14 -50.99
C ASN A 121 -39.76 -30.48 -51.55
N GLU A 122 -39.04 -31.23 -50.72
CA GLU A 122 -37.89 -32.10 -51.02
C GLU A 122 -36.60 -31.44 -51.53
N ASP A 123 -35.61 -31.31 -50.64
CA ASP A 123 -34.46 -32.22 -50.72
C ASP A 123 -33.59 -32.20 -49.45
N VAL A 124 -33.20 -33.40 -49.04
CA VAL A 124 -32.37 -33.71 -47.89
C VAL A 124 -30.93 -33.31 -48.17
N LEU A 125 -30.44 -32.25 -47.52
CA LEU A 125 -29.02 -32.11 -47.21
C LEU A 125 -28.86 -31.36 -45.91
N THR A 126 -28.62 -32.12 -44.83
CA THR A 126 -28.28 -31.64 -43.50
C THR A 126 -26.97 -30.84 -43.53
N LYS A 127 -27.06 -29.55 -43.89
CA LYS A 127 -26.04 -28.56 -43.55
C LYS A 127 -25.96 -28.51 -42.03
N ARG A 128 -24.99 -29.23 -41.48
CA ARG A 128 -24.59 -29.16 -40.08
C ARG A 128 -24.23 -27.71 -39.77
N THR A 129 -25.19 -26.97 -39.24
CA THR A 129 -25.02 -25.59 -38.78
C THR A 129 -23.89 -25.59 -37.77
N LYS A 130 -22.73 -25.02 -38.12
CA LYS A 130 -21.62 -24.87 -37.18
C LYS A 130 -22.19 -24.16 -35.93
N PRO A 131 -22.04 -24.72 -34.71
CA PRO A 131 -22.53 -24.06 -33.52
C PRO A 131 -21.87 -22.69 -33.44
N THR A 132 -22.69 -21.65 -33.23
CA THR A 132 -22.22 -20.28 -33.08
C THR A 132 -21.19 -20.25 -31.96
N PRO A 133 -19.99 -19.69 -32.17
CA PRO A 133 -18.94 -19.71 -31.16
C PRO A 133 -19.48 -19.11 -29.86
N ILE A 134 -19.48 -19.91 -28.80
CA ILE A 134 -20.01 -19.54 -27.50
C ILE A 134 -19.11 -18.44 -26.92
N ASN A 135 -19.65 -17.23 -26.81
CA ASN A 135 -18.95 -16.09 -26.23
C ASN A 135 -19.10 -16.11 -24.70
N CYS A 136 -18.01 -15.83 -23.98
CA CYS A 136 -18.00 -15.67 -22.51
C CYS A 136 -19.15 -14.78 -22.00
N ARG A 137 -19.49 -13.70 -22.72
CA ARG A 137 -20.57 -12.80 -22.31
C ARG A 137 -21.92 -13.51 -22.29
N LYS A 138 -22.20 -14.31 -23.32
CA LYS A 138 -23.42 -15.09 -23.47
C LYS A 138 -23.53 -16.14 -22.36
N LEU A 139 -22.47 -16.90 -22.11
CA LEU A 139 -22.41 -17.86 -20.98
C LEU A 139 -22.69 -17.19 -19.63
N SER A 140 -22.10 -16.02 -19.38
CA SER A 140 -22.30 -15.31 -18.11
C SER A 140 -23.67 -14.64 -17.93
N GLN A 141 -24.48 -14.59 -19.00
CA GLN A 141 -25.85 -14.08 -18.99
C GLN A 141 -26.86 -15.22 -18.89
N GLU A 142 -26.55 -16.37 -19.48
CA GLU A 142 -27.42 -17.56 -19.49
C GLU A 142 -27.25 -18.43 -18.24
N CYS A 143 -26.09 -18.41 -17.59
CA CYS A 143 -25.82 -19.17 -16.37
C CYS A 143 -25.90 -18.33 -15.10
N ASN A 144 -26.45 -18.93 -14.04
CA ASN A 144 -26.55 -18.36 -12.70
C ASN A 144 -25.59 -19.00 -11.69
N SER A 145 -25.05 -20.20 -11.99
CA SER A 145 -24.11 -20.92 -11.13
C SER A 145 -22.80 -21.29 -11.85
N LEU A 146 -21.77 -21.66 -11.09
CA LEU A 146 -20.48 -22.12 -11.66
C LEU A 146 -20.60 -23.51 -12.28
N SER A 147 -21.42 -24.37 -11.66
CA SER A 147 -21.70 -25.73 -12.14
C SER A 147 -22.47 -25.73 -13.46
N GLU A 148 -23.44 -24.83 -13.65
CA GLU A 148 -24.15 -24.69 -14.95
C GLU A 148 -23.19 -24.41 -16.11
N VAL A 149 -22.13 -23.63 -15.89
CA VAL A 149 -21.12 -23.38 -16.93
C VAL A 149 -20.37 -24.67 -17.27
N LEU A 150 -20.13 -25.55 -16.29
CA LEU A 150 -19.52 -26.87 -16.51
C LEU A 150 -20.49 -27.86 -17.18
N ASP A 151 -21.79 -27.76 -16.91
CA ASP A 151 -22.82 -28.54 -17.60
C ASP A 151 -22.96 -28.13 -19.07
N ILE A 152 -22.82 -26.84 -19.39
CA ILE A 152 -22.78 -26.39 -20.79
C ILE A 152 -21.49 -26.87 -21.47
N PHE A 153 -20.35 -26.80 -20.76
CA PHE A 153 -19.10 -27.37 -21.26
C PHE A 153 -19.22 -28.87 -21.56
N SER A 154 -19.91 -29.64 -20.71
CA SER A 154 -20.10 -31.08 -20.91
C SER A 154 -20.89 -31.40 -22.19
N LYS A 155 -21.90 -30.59 -22.50
CA LYS A 155 -22.75 -30.76 -23.68
C LYS A 155 -22.06 -30.37 -24.97
N ALA A 156 -21.30 -29.27 -24.96
CA ALA A 156 -20.63 -28.75 -26.13
C ALA A 156 -19.34 -27.99 -25.76
N PRO A 157 -18.20 -28.69 -25.62
CA PRO A 157 -16.90 -28.06 -25.46
C PRO A 157 -16.56 -27.20 -26.67
N THR A 158 -16.24 -25.93 -26.46
CA THR A 158 -15.87 -24.99 -27.53
C THR A 158 -14.51 -24.35 -27.27
N PHE A 159 -13.74 -24.15 -28.35
CA PHE A 159 -12.52 -23.37 -28.32
C PHE A 159 -12.84 -21.87 -28.45
N PRO A 160 -12.20 -20.97 -27.67
CA PRO A 160 -11.22 -21.28 -26.63
C PRO A 160 -11.89 -21.62 -25.29
N SER A 161 -11.33 -22.61 -24.59
CA SER A 161 -11.80 -23.05 -23.27
C SER A 161 -11.67 -21.97 -22.19
N SER A 162 -10.91 -20.91 -22.46
CA SER A 162 -10.85 -19.69 -21.64
C SER A 162 -12.20 -19.04 -21.37
N ASN A 163 -13.16 -19.21 -22.28
CA ASN A 163 -14.48 -18.59 -22.18
C ASN A 163 -15.26 -19.12 -20.96
N TYR A 164 -15.08 -20.38 -20.59
CA TYR A 164 -15.77 -20.99 -19.45
C TYR A 164 -15.27 -20.45 -18.12
N PHE A 165 -13.95 -20.42 -17.88
CA PHE A 165 -13.41 -19.82 -16.65
C PHE A 165 -13.69 -18.31 -16.56
N SER A 166 -13.63 -17.60 -17.69
CA SER A 166 -13.96 -16.17 -17.72
C SER A 166 -15.45 -15.93 -17.38
N ALA A 167 -16.34 -16.79 -17.87
CA ALA A 167 -17.76 -16.76 -17.53
C ALA A 167 -18.00 -17.08 -16.06
N MET A 168 -17.41 -18.17 -15.54
CA MET A 168 -17.43 -18.53 -14.12
C MET A 168 -16.97 -17.40 -13.23
N TRP A 169 -15.85 -16.75 -13.55
CA TRP A 169 -15.37 -15.62 -12.77
C TRP A 169 -16.33 -14.42 -12.85
N THR A 170 -16.93 -14.17 -14.00
CA THR A 170 -17.92 -13.09 -14.18
C THR A 170 -19.20 -13.34 -13.36
N ILE A 171 -19.66 -14.59 -13.30
CA ILE A 171 -20.79 -15.02 -12.47
C ILE A 171 -20.42 -14.89 -10.99
N ALA A 172 -19.27 -15.43 -10.58
CA ALA A 172 -18.78 -15.35 -9.21
C ALA A 172 -18.69 -13.92 -8.69
N LYS A 173 -18.32 -12.93 -9.53
CA LYS A 173 -18.28 -11.52 -9.12
C LYS A 173 -19.62 -10.96 -8.66
N ARG A 174 -20.74 -11.50 -9.15
CA ARG A 174 -22.10 -11.02 -8.82
C ARG A 174 -22.65 -11.64 -7.53
N MET A 175 -22.01 -12.69 -7.03
CA MET A 175 -22.44 -13.44 -5.84
C MET A 175 -21.97 -12.79 -4.52
N SER A 176 -22.69 -13.06 -3.43
CA SER A 176 -22.22 -12.76 -2.08
C SER A 176 -21.02 -13.64 -1.71
N ASP A 177 -20.24 -13.27 -0.69
CA ASP A 177 -19.04 -14.02 -0.35
C ASP A 177 -19.34 -15.43 0.18
N ASP A 178 -20.46 -15.62 0.89
CA ASP A 178 -20.91 -16.94 1.35
C ASP A 178 -21.34 -17.82 0.17
N GLN A 179 -22.09 -17.23 -0.78
CA GLN A 179 -22.50 -17.93 -2.00
C GLN A 179 -21.28 -18.32 -2.85
N LYS A 180 -20.30 -17.41 -3.01
CA LYS A 180 -19.05 -17.72 -3.72
C LYS A 180 -18.32 -18.91 -3.10
N ARG A 181 -18.27 -19.01 -1.76
CA ARG A 181 -17.59 -20.13 -1.07
C ARG A 181 -18.26 -21.46 -1.40
N PHE A 182 -19.59 -21.50 -1.32
CA PHE A 182 -20.37 -22.70 -1.63
C PHE A 182 -20.25 -23.10 -3.11
N GLU A 183 -20.43 -22.15 -4.02
CA GLU A 183 -20.33 -22.38 -5.48
C GLU A 183 -18.95 -22.86 -5.90
N LYS A 184 -17.87 -22.32 -5.31
CA LYS A 184 -16.51 -22.80 -5.58
C LYS A 184 -16.34 -24.26 -5.17
N GLN A 185 -16.91 -24.67 -4.03
CA GLN A 185 -16.85 -26.05 -3.59
C GLN A 185 -17.59 -26.99 -4.56
N LEU A 186 -18.76 -26.57 -5.05
CA LEU A 186 -19.50 -27.31 -6.08
C LEU A 186 -18.71 -27.41 -7.38
N MET A 187 -18.12 -26.30 -7.85
CA MET A 187 -17.27 -26.27 -9.04
C MET A 187 -16.11 -27.27 -8.93
N PHE A 188 -15.41 -27.33 -7.79
CA PHE A 188 -14.30 -28.26 -7.59
C PHE A 188 -14.73 -29.73 -7.54
N ASN A 189 -15.93 -30.01 -7.04
CA ASN A 189 -16.49 -31.37 -6.97
C ASN A 189 -17.14 -31.82 -8.29
N HIS A 190 -17.33 -30.90 -9.24
CA HIS A 190 -18.02 -31.19 -10.48
C HIS A 190 -17.17 -32.09 -11.40
N PRO A 191 -17.72 -33.16 -11.98
CA PRO A 191 -16.95 -34.17 -12.74
C PRO A 191 -16.22 -33.59 -13.96
N MET A 192 -16.78 -32.55 -14.58
CA MET A 192 -16.21 -31.93 -15.78
C MET A 192 -15.12 -30.88 -15.50
N PHE A 193 -14.90 -30.53 -14.23
CA PHE A 193 -13.91 -29.51 -13.88
C PHE A 193 -12.49 -29.93 -14.27
N SER A 194 -12.11 -31.18 -13.99
CA SER A 194 -10.80 -31.74 -14.36
C SER A 194 -10.59 -31.73 -15.88
N GLN A 195 -11.62 -32.10 -16.65
CA GLN A 195 -11.57 -32.12 -18.11
C GLN A 195 -11.38 -30.71 -18.68
N LEU A 196 -12.08 -29.71 -18.13
CA LEU A 196 -11.90 -28.31 -18.54
C LEU A 196 -10.47 -27.81 -18.21
N CYS A 197 -9.91 -28.21 -17.06
CA CYS A 197 -8.54 -27.90 -16.70
C CYS A 197 -7.52 -28.51 -17.67
N GLU A 198 -7.67 -29.80 -18.01
CA GLU A 198 -6.82 -30.46 -18.99
C GLU A 198 -6.89 -29.82 -20.37
N GLN A 199 -8.11 -29.50 -20.82
CA GLN A 199 -8.32 -28.88 -22.11
C GLN A 199 -7.60 -27.53 -22.21
N ILE A 200 -7.65 -26.70 -21.16
CA ILE A 200 -6.90 -25.44 -21.15
C ILE A 200 -5.39 -25.66 -21.19
N MET A 201 -4.85 -26.65 -20.47
CA MET A 201 -3.42 -26.93 -20.56
C MET A 201 -2.99 -27.32 -21.98
N ARG A 202 -3.82 -28.08 -22.71
CA ARG A 202 -3.57 -28.44 -24.12
C ARG A 202 -3.65 -27.22 -25.04
N GLU A 203 -4.63 -26.35 -24.82
CA GLU A 203 -4.87 -25.16 -25.64
C GLU A 203 -3.90 -24.00 -25.36
N ALA A 204 -3.27 -23.96 -24.18
CA ALA A 204 -2.50 -22.79 -23.70
C ALA A 204 -1.45 -22.27 -24.69
N LYS A 205 -0.78 -23.17 -25.43
CA LYS A 205 0.26 -22.80 -26.39
C LYS A 205 -0.27 -22.15 -27.67
N ILE A 206 -1.49 -22.50 -28.09
CA ILE A 206 -2.09 -22.04 -29.35
C ILE A 206 -3.14 -20.94 -29.17
N MET A 207 -3.59 -20.73 -27.93
CA MET A 207 -4.55 -19.70 -27.57
C MET A 207 -3.95 -18.29 -27.73
N HIS A 208 -4.77 -17.32 -28.13
CA HIS A 208 -4.37 -15.91 -28.11
C HIS A 208 -3.90 -15.48 -26.71
N TYR A 209 -2.87 -14.64 -26.65
CA TYR A 209 -2.20 -14.28 -25.38
C TYR A 209 -3.14 -13.59 -24.37
N ASP A 210 -4.02 -12.69 -24.82
CA ASP A 210 -5.10 -12.14 -23.98
C ASP A 210 -5.92 -13.24 -23.29
N ASN A 211 -6.41 -14.22 -24.05
CA ASN A 211 -7.29 -15.27 -23.53
C ASN A 211 -6.54 -16.15 -22.53
N LEU A 212 -5.24 -16.39 -22.76
CA LEU A 212 -4.37 -17.09 -21.83
C LEU A 212 -4.26 -16.34 -20.49
N LEU A 213 -3.98 -15.03 -20.53
CA LEU A 213 -3.89 -14.20 -19.33
C LEU A 213 -5.23 -14.05 -18.61
N PHE A 214 -6.34 -13.86 -19.33
CA PHE A 214 -7.67 -13.79 -18.73
C PHE A 214 -8.07 -15.11 -18.07
N SER A 215 -7.68 -16.25 -18.66
CA SER A 215 -7.87 -17.57 -18.04
C SER A 215 -7.09 -17.67 -16.73
N LEU A 216 -5.80 -17.36 -16.75
CA LEU A 216 -4.97 -17.41 -15.55
C LEU A 216 -5.52 -16.46 -14.47
N HIS A 217 -5.93 -15.25 -14.84
CA HIS A 217 -6.56 -14.31 -13.92
C HIS A 217 -7.86 -14.86 -13.32
N ALA A 218 -8.73 -15.43 -14.14
CA ALA A 218 -9.99 -16.03 -13.68
C ALA A 218 -9.71 -17.19 -12.70
N MET A 219 -8.75 -18.06 -13.00
CA MET A 219 -8.37 -19.19 -12.16
C MET A 219 -7.85 -18.75 -10.78
N VAL A 220 -6.94 -17.76 -10.75
CA VAL A 220 -6.43 -17.19 -9.50
C VAL A 220 -7.58 -16.58 -8.67
N LYS A 221 -8.51 -15.86 -9.32
CA LYS A 221 -9.65 -15.25 -8.62
C LYS A 221 -10.72 -16.25 -8.16
N LEU A 222 -10.91 -17.33 -8.92
CA LEU A 222 -11.76 -18.46 -8.52
C LEU A 222 -11.15 -19.26 -7.37
N GLY A 223 -9.86 -19.05 -7.05
CA GLY A 223 -9.19 -19.67 -5.92
C GLY A 223 -8.65 -21.06 -6.22
N ILE A 224 -8.32 -21.33 -7.50
CA ILE A 224 -7.58 -22.52 -7.87
C ILE A 224 -6.18 -22.42 -7.22
N PRO A 225 -5.73 -23.43 -6.47
CA PRO A 225 -4.44 -23.36 -5.78
C PRO A 225 -3.27 -23.16 -6.75
N GLN A 226 -2.36 -22.27 -6.38
CA GLN A 226 -1.21 -21.90 -7.22
C GLN A 226 -0.26 -23.07 -7.50
N ASN A 227 -0.16 -24.04 -6.59
CA ASN A 227 0.70 -25.22 -6.73
C ASN A 227 0.15 -26.30 -7.69
N THR A 228 -1.03 -26.10 -8.27
CA THR A 228 -1.60 -27.04 -9.25
C THR A 228 -0.79 -27.05 -10.55
N LEU A 229 -0.74 -28.21 -11.22
CA LEU A 229 -0.12 -28.34 -12.54
C LEU A 229 -0.71 -27.35 -13.54
N LEU A 230 -2.02 -27.10 -13.49
CA LEU A 230 -2.71 -26.13 -14.33
C LEU A 230 -2.12 -24.73 -14.20
N VAL A 231 -2.09 -24.17 -12.98
CA VAL A 231 -1.60 -22.81 -12.76
C VAL A 231 -0.11 -22.71 -13.10
N GLN A 232 0.69 -23.71 -12.72
CA GLN A 232 2.13 -23.73 -13.03
C GLN A 232 2.41 -23.81 -14.54
N THR A 233 1.62 -24.60 -15.28
CA THR A 233 1.73 -24.69 -16.74
C THR A 233 1.39 -23.36 -17.40
N LEU A 234 0.30 -22.72 -16.99
CA LEU A 234 -0.09 -21.42 -17.56
C LEU A 234 0.92 -20.33 -17.23
N LEU A 235 1.45 -20.27 -16.00
CA LEU A 235 2.52 -19.34 -15.65
C LEU A 235 3.73 -19.53 -16.57
N ARG A 236 4.10 -20.79 -16.87
CA ARG A 236 5.24 -21.08 -17.74
C ARG A 236 4.99 -20.65 -19.18
N VAL A 237 3.80 -20.92 -19.73
CA VAL A 237 3.45 -20.49 -21.09
C VAL A 237 3.37 -18.96 -21.19
N VAL A 238 2.82 -18.28 -20.17
CA VAL A 238 2.82 -16.81 -20.08
C VAL A 238 4.26 -16.28 -20.05
N GLN A 239 5.16 -16.95 -19.34
CA GLN A 239 6.58 -16.57 -19.28
C GLN A 239 7.25 -16.68 -20.65
N GLU A 240 7.04 -17.79 -21.36
CA GLU A 240 7.62 -18.03 -22.69
C GLU A 240 7.11 -17.04 -23.74
N ARG A 241 5.87 -16.57 -23.59
CA ARG A 241 5.19 -15.67 -24.53
C ARG A 241 5.09 -14.23 -24.04
N ILE A 242 5.89 -13.84 -23.04
CA ILE A 242 5.77 -12.53 -22.39
C ILE A 242 5.97 -11.35 -23.36
N ASN A 243 6.69 -11.56 -24.47
CA ASN A 243 6.91 -10.55 -25.50
C ASN A 243 5.64 -10.20 -26.30
N GLU A 244 4.59 -11.02 -26.24
CA GLU A 244 3.27 -10.76 -26.84
C GLU A 244 2.38 -9.87 -25.95
N CYS A 245 2.89 -9.45 -24.77
CA CYS A 245 2.13 -8.71 -23.78
C CYS A 245 1.97 -7.23 -24.15
N ASP A 246 0.77 -6.90 -24.63
CA ASP A 246 0.33 -5.53 -24.88
C ASP A 246 0.00 -4.77 -23.58
N GLU A 247 -0.42 -3.50 -23.69
CA GLU A 247 -0.72 -2.68 -22.51
C GLU A 247 -1.84 -3.27 -21.63
N LYS A 248 -2.88 -3.84 -22.24
CA LYS A 248 -3.98 -4.46 -21.50
C LYS A 248 -3.49 -5.67 -20.73
N CYS A 249 -2.67 -6.50 -21.38
CA CYS A 249 -2.01 -7.64 -20.78
C CYS A 249 -1.06 -7.23 -19.64
N LEU A 250 -0.35 -6.11 -19.73
CA LEU A 250 0.47 -5.58 -18.63
C LEU A 250 -0.36 -5.35 -17.37
N SER A 251 -1.52 -4.72 -17.50
CA SER A 251 -2.39 -4.44 -16.35
C SER A 251 -2.91 -5.72 -15.70
N VAL A 252 -3.30 -6.70 -16.52
CA VAL A 252 -3.84 -7.99 -16.07
C VAL A 252 -2.74 -8.82 -15.41
N LEU A 253 -1.59 -8.98 -16.08
CA LEU A 253 -0.45 -9.72 -15.55
C LEU A 253 0.05 -9.12 -14.24
N SER A 254 0.15 -7.80 -14.14
CA SER A 254 0.52 -7.12 -12.90
C SER A 254 -0.45 -7.43 -11.76
N SER A 255 -1.76 -7.41 -12.05
CA SER A 255 -2.81 -7.74 -11.08
C SER A 255 -2.79 -9.21 -10.65
N ILE A 256 -2.43 -10.13 -11.55
CA ILE A 256 -2.23 -11.55 -11.25
C ILE A 256 -1.05 -11.70 -10.29
N LEU A 257 0.12 -11.15 -10.64
CA LEU A 257 1.35 -11.30 -9.86
C LEU A 257 1.29 -10.64 -8.48
N GLU A 258 0.44 -9.63 -8.30
CA GLU A 258 0.17 -9.02 -6.99
C GLU A 258 -0.73 -9.90 -6.10
N ALA A 259 -1.62 -10.71 -6.70
CA ALA A 259 -2.54 -11.58 -5.98
C ALA A 259 -1.96 -12.96 -5.65
N MET A 260 -0.81 -13.33 -6.22
CA MET A 260 -0.19 -14.64 -6.08
C MET A 260 0.87 -14.66 -4.97
N GLU A 261 1.05 -15.81 -4.34
CA GLU A 261 2.10 -16.02 -3.36
C GLU A 261 3.48 -16.07 -4.05
N PRO A 262 4.55 -15.62 -3.37
CA PRO A 262 5.91 -15.69 -3.91
C PRO A 262 6.29 -17.13 -4.26
N CYS A 263 6.69 -17.35 -5.52
CA CYS A 263 7.28 -18.61 -5.97
C CYS A 263 8.21 -18.37 -7.17
N LYS A 264 9.07 -19.36 -7.48
CA LYS A 264 10.06 -19.25 -8.55
C LYS A 264 9.48 -18.74 -9.88
N ASN A 265 8.33 -19.27 -10.31
CA ASN A 265 7.69 -18.87 -11.57
C ASN A 265 7.13 -17.44 -11.50
N VAL A 266 6.53 -17.05 -10.38
CA VAL A 266 6.04 -15.68 -10.14
C VAL A 266 7.20 -14.69 -10.13
N ASP A 267 8.33 -15.03 -9.51
CA ASP A 267 9.50 -14.16 -9.41
C ASP A 267 10.19 -13.98 -10.77
N VAL A 268 10.32 -15.05 -11.55
CA VAL A 268 10.84 -14.98 -12.92
C VAL A 268 9.92 -14.18 -13.83
N LEU A 269 8.59 -14.36 -13.72
CA LEU A 269 7.63 -13.54 -14.45
C LEU A 269 7.71 -12.07 -14.05
N ARG A 270 7.88 -11.75 -12.76
CA ARG A 270 8.04 -10.37 -12.28
C ARG A 270 9.32 -9.74 -12.86
N ALA A 271 10.41 -10.52 -12.95
CA ALA A 271 11.65 -10.07 -13.58
C ALA A 271 11.49 -9.85 -15.10
N GLY A 272 10.84 -10.78 -15.80
CA GLY A 272 10.54 -10.64 -17.23
C GLY A 272 9.64 -9.44 -17.52
N LEU A 273 8.59 -9.25 -16.71
CA LEU A 273 7.69 -8.09 -16.80
C LEU A 273 8.46 -6.79 -16.58
N ARG A 274 9.42 -6.77 -15.65
CA ARG A 274 10.28 -5.61 -15.42
C ARG A 274 11.13 -5.25 -16.64
N MET A 275 11.75 -6.23 -17.29
CA MET A 275 12.53 -6.01 -18.50
C MET A 275 11.67 -5.50 -19.64
N LEU A 276 10.50 -6.12 -19.84
CA LEU A 276 9.54 -5.71 -20.85
C LEU A 276 9.09 -4.26 -20.62
N VAL A 277 8.67 -3.94 -19.39
CA VAL A 277 8.25 -2.58 -19.01
C VAL A 277 9.37 -1.59 -19.26
N ASP A 278 10.63 -1.87 -18.90
CA ASP A 278 11.74 -0.95 -19.14
C ASP A 278 11.93 -0.55 -20.61
N GLN A 279 11.58 -1.46 -21.53
CA GLN A 279 11.61 -1.21 -22.98
C GLN A 279 10.37 -0.45 -23.48
N GLN A 280 9.21 -0.65 -22.85
CA GLN A 280 7.93 -0.13 -23.34
C GLN A 280 7.24 0.90 -22.45
N VAL A 281 7.88 1.42 -21.38
CA VAL A 281 7.31 2.43 -20.46
C VAL A 281 6.62 3.55 -21.22
N TRP A 282 7.25 4.06 -22.28
CA TRP A 282 6.76 5.21 -23.03
C TRP A 282 5.51 4.90 -23.87
N LYS A 283 5.26 3.62 -24.20
CA LYS A 283 4.09 3.15 -24.94
C LYS A 283 2.86 2.92 -24.06
N ILE A 284 3.00 2.99 -22.74
CA ILE A 284 1.86 2.86 -21.83
C ILE A 284 1.03 4.13 -21.92
N GLU A 285 -0.21 4.05 -22.39
CA GLU A 285 -1.08 5.22 -22.55
C GLU A 285 -1.95 5.41 -21.31
N ARG A 286 -2.54 4.35 -20.74
CA ARG A 286 -3.46 4.50 -19.61
C ARG A 286 -2.72 4.64 -18.28
N VAL A 287 -3.02 5.73 -17.57
CA VAL A 287 -2.52 6.00 -16.19
C VAL A 287 -2.78 4.82 -15.25
N PHE A 288 -3.94 4.17 -15.36
CA PHE A 288 -4.27 2.98 -14.56
C PHE A 288 -3.28 1.84 -14.78
N THR A 289 -2.91 1.55 -16.04
CA THR A 289 -1.92 0.52 -16.36
C THR A 289 -0.57 0.90 -15.75
N LEU A 290 -0.14 2.15 -15.94
CA LEU A 290 1.12 2.66 -15.40
C LEU A 290 1.21 2.47 -13.89
N GLN A 291 0.18 2.89 -13.14
CA GLN A 291 0.11 2.74 -11.69
C GLN A 291 0.13 1.27 -11.24
N THR A 292 -0.59 0.40 -11.95
CA THR A 292 -0.64 -1.03 -11.63
C THR A 292 0.73 -1.69 -11.82
N VAL A 293 1.42 -1.35 -12.90
CA VAL A 293 2.78 -1.84 -13.18
C VAL A 293 3.77 -1.30 -12.14
N MET A 294 3.75 0.01 -11.87
CA MET A 294 4.60 0.64 -10.84
C MET A 294 4.47 -0.07 -9.49
N LYS A 295 3.24 -0.38 -9.07
CA LYS A 295 2.97 -1.09 -7.82
C LYS A 295 3.51 -2.52 -7.83
N CYS A 296 3.33 -3.25 -8.93
CA CYS A 296 3.65 -4.67 -9.04
C CYS A 296 5.16 -4.95 -9.11
N ILE A 297 5.90 -4.21 -9.94
CA ILE A 297 7.34 -4.48 -10.19
C ILE A 297 8.27 -3.47 -9.53
N GLY A 298 7.72 -2.37 -9.00
CA GLY A 298 8.49 -1.20 -8.60
C GLY A 298 9.41 -1.44 -7.42
N LYS A 299 8.98 -2.18 -6.39
CA LYS A 299 9.75 -2.37 -5.15
C LYS A 299 11.20 -2.77 -5.42
N ASP A 300 11.39 -3.83 -6.21
CA ASP A 300 12.70 -4.41 -6.54
C ASP A 300 13.22 -3.97 -7.93
N ALA A 301 12.63 -2.91 -8.52
CA ALA A 301 13.12 -2.36 -9.77
C ALA A 301 14.45 -1.59 -9.59
N PRO A 302 15.38 -1.66 -10.57
CA PRO A 302 16.53 -0.78 -10.61
C PRO A 302 16.13 0.69 -10.57
N ILE A 303 16.98 1.54 -9.98
CA ILE A 303 16.71 2.98 -9.84
C ILE A 303 16.44 3.67 -11.19
N GLY A 304 17.10 3.22 -12.27
CA GLY A 304 16.86 3.74 -13.61
C GLY A 304 15.43 3.51 -14.10
N LEU A 305 14.86 2.33 -13.84
CA LEU A 305 13.47 2.03 -14.19
C LEU A 305 12.49 2.81 -13.29
N LYS A 306 12.75 2.93 -11.99
CA LYS A 306 11.94 3.76 -11.09
C LYS A 306 11.83 5.21 -11.59
N ARG A 307 12.96 5.79 -12.02
CA ARG A 307 13.02 7.13 -12.62
C ARG A 307 12.28 7.21 -13.95
N LYS A 308 12.40 6.22 -14.83
CA LYS A 308 11.63 6.18 -16.10
C LYS A 308 10.11 6.16 -15.83
N LEU A 309 9.67 5.34 -14.87
CA LEU A 309 8.26 5.26 -14.47
C LEU A 309 7.76 6.57 -13.86
N GLU A 310 8.56 7.20 -12.99
CA GLU A 310 8.28 8.54 -12.45
C GLU A 310 8.16 9.59 -13.57
N MET A 311 9.13 9.65 -14.50
CA MET A 311 9.09 10.59 -15.62
C MET A 311 7.87 10.38 -16.51
N LYS A 312 7.48 9.12 -16.75
CA LYS A 312 6.26 8.81 -17.49
C LYS A 312 5.02 9.28 -16.72
N ALA A 313 4.94 9.04 -15.42
CA ALA A 313 3.84 9.53 -14.59
C ALA A 313 3.75 11.06 -14.58
N LEU A 314 4.89 11.77 -14.56
CA LEU A 314 4.93 13.23 -14.65
C LEU A 314 4.43 13.76 -15.99
N LYS A 315 4.74 13.06 -17.09
CA LYS A 315 4.26 13.45 -18.43
C LYS A 315 2.75 13.28 -18.61
N GLU A 316 2.15 12.32 -17.92
CA GLU A 316 0.71 12.03 -18.00
C GLU A 316 -0.09 12.69 -16.85
N LEU A 317 0.52 13.63 -16.11
CA LEU A 317 -0.07 14.22 -14.91
C LEU A 317 -1.40 14.95 -15.22
N ASP A 318 -1.50 15.57 -16.39
CA ASP A 318 -2.70 16.23 -16.91
C ASP A 318 -3.87 15.25 -17.14
N GLN A 319 -3.59 13.97 -17.35
CA GLN A 319 -4.58 12.91 -17.53
C GLN A 319 -4.98 12.24 -16.21
N PHE A 320 -4.44 12.67 -15.07
CA PHE A 320 -4.77 12.05 -13.79
C PHE A 320 -6.18 12.45 -13.37
N SER A 321 -7.04 11.44 -13.25
CA SER A 321 -8.27 11.59 -12.47
C SER A 321 -7.95 11.83 -10.99
N VAL A 322 -8.93 12.37 -10.25
CA VAL A 322 -8.87 12.49 -8.78
C VAL A 322 -8.49 11.15 -8.13
N LEU A 323 -9.11 10.06 -8.58
CA LEU A 323 -8.85 8.73 -8.06
C LEU A 323 -7.43 8.24 -8.36
N ASN A 324 -6.90 8.55 -9.56
CA ASN A 324 -5.52 8.23 -9.89
C ASN A 324 -4.55 9.01 -8.98
N SER A 325 -4.81 10.30 -8.76
CA SER A 325 -4.00 11.13 -7.86
C SER A 325 -3.98 10.61 -6.43
N GLN A 326 -5.16 10.22 -5.90
CA GLN A 326 -5.27 9.58 -4.58
C GLN A 326 -4.49 8.27 -4.49
N ARG A 327 -4.55 7.43 -5.52
CA ARG A 327 -3.86 6.12 -5.56
C ARG A 327 -2.35 6.25 -5.74
N MET A 328 -1.87 7.35 -6.34
CA MET A 328 -0.44 7.52 -6.64
C MET A 328 0.43 7.47 -5.39
N PHE A 329 -0.07 7.96 -4.24
CA PHE A 329 0.60 7.84 -2.94
C PHE A 329 0.97 6.38 -2.61
N ALA A 330 -0.01 5.48 -2.68
CA ALA A 330 0.18 4.07 -2.39
C ALA A 330 1.06 3.37 -3.43
N VAL A 331 0.98 3.80 -4.69
CA VAL A 331 1.82 3.28 -5.79
C VAL A 331 3.29 3.62 -5.55
N LEU A 332 3.59 4.87 -5.20
CA LEU A 332 4.96 5.32 -4.89
C LEU A 332 5.49 4.64 -3.62
N ALA A 333 4.66 4.49 -2.58
CA ALA A 333 5.02 3.76 -1.37
C ALA A 333 5.34 2.29 -1.66
N ALA A 334 4.51 1.60 -2.45
CA ALA A 334 4.77 0.22 -2.88
C ALA A 334 6.05 0.10 -3.73
N MET A 335 6.34 1.11 -4.56
CA MET A 335 7.59 1.20 -5.32
C MET A 335 8.80 1.54 -4.45
N ASN A 336 8.60 1.97 -3.20
CA ASN A 336 9.61 2.56 -2.33
C ASN A 336 10.42 3.64 -3.06
N HIS A 337 9.71 4.64 -3.61
CA HIS A 337 10.30 5.73 -4.38
C HIS A 337 9.63 7.06 -4.06
N ARG A 338 10.40 7.95 -3.43
CA ARG A 338 9.92 9.27 -2.99
C ARG A 338 10.06 10.30 -4.10
N SER A 339 9.02 10.43 -4.93
CA SER A 339 8.91 11.51 -5.92
C SER A 339 8.20 12.73 -5.33
N ILE A 340 8.94 13.74 -4.89
CA ILE A 340 8.37 14.94 -4.25
C ILE A 340 7.48 15.71 -5.22
N ILE A 341 7.86 15.81 -6.49
CA ILE A 341 7.10 16.56 -7.51
C ILE A 341 5.74 15.91 -7.75
N LEU A 342 5.69 14.59 -8.00
CA LEU A 342 4.42 13.88 -8.18
C LEU A 342 3.54 13.96 -6.93
N LEU A 343 4.13 13.79 -5.75
CA LEU A 343 3.39 13.86 -4.49
C LEU A 343 2.80 15.24 -4.25
N ASN A 344 3.54 16.32 -4.54
CA ASN A 344 3.04 17.69 -4.40
C ASN A 344 1.86 17.96 -5.34
N GLU A 345 1.95 17.55 -6.60
CA GLU A 345 0.85 17.75 -7.56
C GLU A 345 -0.37 16.90 -7.21
N CYS A 346 -0.16 15.63 -6.82
CA CYS A 346 -1.25 14.79 -6.33
C CYS A 346 -1.86 15.36 -5.04
N SER A 347 -1.06 15.94 -4.14
CA SER A 347 -1.55 16.60 -2.91
C SER A 347 -2.52 17.74 -3.23
N LYS A 348 -2.19 18.61 -4.20
CA LYS A 348 -3.08 19.70 -4.62
C LYS A 348 -4.42 19.19 -5.15
N ILE A 349 -4.40 18.16 -6.01
CA ILE A 349 -5.61 17.54 -6.56
C ILE A 349 -6.44 16.86 -5.46
N VAL A 350 -5.79 16.16 -4.52
CA VAL A 350 -6.46 15.50 -3.40
C VAL A 350 -7.13 16.52 -2.48
N THR A 351 -6.42 17.57 -2.08
CA THR A 351 -6.95 18.58 -1.15
C THR A 351 -8.13 19.34 -1.77
N SER A 352 -8.05 19.69 -3.07
CA SER A 352 -9.15 20.35 -3.78
C SER A 352 -10.39 19.47 -4.01
N ASN A 353 -10.22 18.14 -4.00
CA ASN A 353 -11.29 17.17 -4.27
C ASN A 353 -11.49 16.19 -3.10
N ILE A 354 -11.31 16.68 -1.87
CA ILE A 354 -11.34 15.82 -0.70
C ILE A 354 -12.75 15.41 -0.28
N HIS A 355 -13.76 16.19 -0.69
CA HIS A 355 -15.16 15.90 -0.42
C HIS A 355 -15.58 14.57 -1.05
N GLY A 356 -16.09 13.65 -0.23
CA GLY A 356 -16.48 12.32 -0.66
C GLY A 356 -15.31 11.33 -0.76
N CYS A 357 -14.10 11.70 -0.32
CA CYS A 357 -12.97 10.79 -0.26
C CYS A 357 -13.25 9.64 0.73
N PRO A 358 -13.26 8.38 0.28
CA PRO A 358 -13.49 7.24 1.15
C PRO A 358 -12.45 7.13 2.26
N PHE A 359 -12.88 6.75 3.47
CA PHE A 359 -12.01 6.54 4.64
C PHE A 359 -10.74 5.73 4.33
N ARG A 360 -10.89 4.65 3.56
CA ARG A 360 -9.79 3.76 3.18
C ARG A 360 -8.71 4.48 2.38
N LEU A 361 -9.09 5.46 1.55
CA LEU A 361 -8.15 6.26 0.77
C LEU A 361 -7.43 7.28 1.64
N LEU A 362 -8.11 7.94 2.58
CA LEU A 362 -7.46 8.84 3.56
C LEU A 362 -6.37 8.11 4.36
N ILE A 363 -6.71 6.92 4.87
CA ILE A 363 -5.74 6.04 5.56
C ILE A 363 -4.56 5.73 4.66
N SER A 364 -4.84 5.27 3.44
CA SER A 364 -3.81 4.88 2.48
C SER A 364 -2.87 6.04 2.16
N ILE A 365 -3.39 7.27 2.04
CA ILE A 365 -2.60 8.47 1.78
C ILE A 365 -1.69 8.77 2.98
N LEU A 366 -2.23 8.87 4.20
CA LEU A 366 -1.43 9.18 5.40
C LEU A 366 -0.35 8.11 5.68
N GLN A 367 -0.69 6.83 5.53
CA GLN A 367 0.27 5.73 5.65
C GLN A 367 1.37 5.83 4.60
N SER A 368 1.01 6.11 3.34
CA SER A 368 2.00 6.28 2.27
C SER A 368 2.91 7.49 2.53
N CYS A 369 2.38 8.56 3.11
CA CYS A 369 3.19 9.73 3.48
C CYS A 369 4.24 9.35 4.54
N ARG A 370 3.87 8.55 5.55
CA ARG A 370 4.81 8.00 6.53
C ARG A 370 5.86 7.13 5.85
N ASP A 371 5.45 6.15 5.05
CA ASP A 371 6.35 5.18 4.41
C ASP A 371 7.36 5.85 3.48
N LEU A 372 6.93 6.92 2.79
CA LEU A 372 7.76 7.72 1.91
C LEU A 372 8.52 8.86 2.61
N GLN A 373 8.32 9.04 3.92
CA GLN A 373 8.82 10.19 4.67
C GLN A 373 8.46 11.54 4.02
N TYR A 374 7.27 11.60 3.42
CA TYR A 374 6.74 12.77 2.74
C TYR A 374 5.89 13.59 3.72
N PHE A 375 6.29 14.84 3.91
CA PHE A 375 5.64 15.77 4.82
C PHE A 375 5.09 16.95 4.02
N ASN A 376 3.76 17.10 4.02
CA ASN A 376 3.07 18.20 3.35
C ASN A 376 1.96 18.73 4.27
N ILE A 377 2.19 19.91 4.83
CA ILE A 377 1.31 20.54 5.81
C ILE A 377 -0.07 20.81 5.20
N ASP A 378 -0.13 21.30 3.96
CA ASP A 378 -1.39 21.65 3.30
C ASP A 378 -2.27 20.42 3.05
N LEU A 379 -1.66 19.28 2.68
CA LEU A 379 -2.35 18.00 2.56
C LEU A 379 -2.91 17.55 3.91
N PHE A 380 -2.07 17.55 4.95
CA PHE A 380 -2.47 17.05 6.26
C PHE A 380 -3.54 17.94 6.90
N LYS A 381 -3.40 19.26 6.77
CA LYS A 381 -4.41 20.24 7.17
C LYS A 381 -5.70 20.03 6.38
N GLY A 382 -5.64 19.90 5.06
CA GLY A 382 -6.82 19.64 4.23
C GLY A 382 -7.59 18.39 4.65
N ILE A 383 -6.88 17.29 4.96
CA ILE A 383 -7.49 16.06 5.49
C ILE A 383 -8.09 16.28 6.87
N ALA A 384 -7.36 16.94 7.77
CA ALA A 384 -7.84 17.22 9.13
C ALA A 384 -9.08 18.11 9.13
N ASP A 385 -9.08 19.19 8.35
CA ASP A 385 -10.17 20.14 8.22
C ASP A 385 -11.41 19.47 7.59
N TYR A 386 -11.23 18.61 6.59
CA TYR A 386 -12.32 17.81 6.03
C TYR A 386 -12.96 16.88 7.08
N VAL A 387 -12.14 16.18 7.87
CA VAL A 387 -12.64 15.26 8.91
C VAL A 387 -13.29 16.05 10.04
N ALA A 388 -12.77 17.22 10.41
CA ALA A 388 -13.34 18.11 11.42
C ALA A 388 -14.69 18.69 10.98
N THR A 389 -14.81 19.15 9.73
CA THR A 389 -16.08 19.70 9.19
C THR A 389 -17.15 18.64 9.00
N THR A 390 -16.76 17.37 8.82
CA THR A 390 -17.68 16.24 8.70
C THR A 390 -17.73 15.36 9.94
N PHE A 391 -17.25 15.86 11.09
CA PHE A 391 -16.96 15.08 12.29
C PHE A 391 -18.15 14.20 12.74
N ASP A 392 -19.36 14.75 12.74
CA ASP A 392 -20.58 14.05 13.18
C ASP A 392 -20.95 12.83 12.32
N ILE A 393 -20.43 12.73 11.10
CA ILE A 393 -20.65 11.60 10.19
C ILE A 393 -19.73 10.42 10.58
N TRP A 394 -18.63 10.68 11.30
CA TRP A 394 -17.61 9.71 11.61
C TRP A 394 -17.82 9.05 12.98
N LYS A 395 -17.62 7.73 13.04
CA LYS A 395 -17.50 7.03 14.33
C LYS A 395 -16.20 7.45 15.02
N LEU A 396 -16.23 7.72 16.33
CA LEU A 396 -15.04 8.09 17.13
C LEU A 396 -13.85 7.14 16.91
N LYS A 397 -14.09 5.82 16.82
CA LYS A 397 -13.02 4.84 16.53
C LYS A 397 -12.28 5.11 15.21
N LYS A 398 -12.98 5.61 14.17
CA LYS A 398 -12.37 5.96 12.89
C LYS A 398 -11.57 7.25 12.98
N VAL A 399 -12.09 8.24 13.70
CA VAL A 399 -11.37 9.51 13.94
C VAL A 399 -10.11 9.28 14.75
N LEU A 400 -10.18 8.49 15.82
CA LEU A 400 -9.01 8.08 16.60
C LEU A 400 -7.95 7.42 15.74
N PHE A 401 -8.36 6.54 14.81
CA PHE A 401 -7.41 5.91 13.89
C PHE A 401 -6.71 6.93 12.97
N LEU A 402 -7.41 7.97 12.51
CA LEU A 402 -6.79 9.06 11.75
C LEU A 402 -5.85 9.91 12.61
N LEU A 403 -6.22 10.19 13.86
CA LEU A 403 -5.35 10.91 14.80
C LEU A 403 -4.05 10.16 15.08
N ILE A 404 -4.12 8.83 15.23
CA ILE A 404 -2.92 7.97 15.32
C ILE A 404 -2.07 8.10 14.05
N LEU A 405 -2.68 8.14 12.86
CA LEU A 405 -1.92 8.32 11.62
C LEU A 405 -1.26 9.71 11.52
N PHE A 406 -1.93 10.76 12.01
CA PHE A 406 -1.37 12.11 12.09
C PHE A 406 -0.19 12.18 13.06
N GLU A 407 -0.30 11.55 14.24
CA GLU A 407 0.83 11.39 15.16
C GLU A 407 2.01 10.68 14.48
N ASN A 408 1.74 9.58 13.77
CA ASN A 408 2.78 8.81 13.11
C ASN A 408 3.58 9.64 12.09
N VAL A 409 2.92 10.58 11.39
CA VAL A 409 3.58 11.54 10.48
C VAL A 409 4.07 12.82 11.16
N GLY A 410 3.84 12.99 12.46
CA GLY A 410 4.26 14.16 13.24
C GLY A 410 3.44 15.43 12.96
N PHE A 411 2.17 15.28 12.58
CA PHE A 411 1.26 16.39 12.34
C PHE A 411 0.26 16.53 13.49
N ARG A 412 0.05 17.77 13.97
CA ARG A 412 -0.91 18.09 15.04
C ARG A 412 -2.17 18.76 14.47
N PRO A 413 -3.29 18.03 14.29
CA PRO A 413 -4.53 18.58 13.77
C PRO A 413 -5.36 19.23 14.89
N VAL A 414 -4.99 20.45 15.31
CA VAL A 414 -5.58 21.17 16.47
C VAL A 414 -7.12 21.13 16.49
N SER A 415 -7.79 21.63 15.45
CA SER A 415 -9.26 21.69 15.40
C SER A 415 -9.94 20.32 15.52
N LEU A 416 -9.35 19.29 14.93
CA LEU A 416 -9.88 17.92 15.00
C LEU A 416 -9.65 17.31 16.39
N MET A 417 -8.50 17.59 17.01
CA MET A 417 -8.19 17.15 18.37
C MET A 417 -9.10 17.84 19.40
N ASP A 418 -9.43 19.12 19.23
CA ASP A 418 -10.36 19.82 20.12
C ASP A 418 -11.77 19.24 20.05
N LEU A 419 -12.28 18.99 18.84
CA LEU A 419 -13.58 18.33 18.62
C LEU A 419 -13.60 16.91 19.21
N PHE A 420 -12.53 16.14 18.97
CA PHE A 420 -12.42 14.78 19.50
C PHE A 420 -12.35 14.78 21.03
N MET A 421 -11.60 15.70 21.63
CA MET A 421 -11.46 15.82 23.08
C MET A 421 -12.81 16.05 23.74
N LYS A 422 -13.57 17.04 23.24
CA LYS A 422 -14.91 17.35 23.75
C LYS A 422 -15.84 16.16 23.62
N LYS A 423 -15.92 15.54 22.44
CA LYS A 423 -16.82 14.41 22.20
C LYS A 423 -16.45 13.17 23.02
N ALA A 424 -15.16 12.93 23.24
CA ALA A 424 -14.69 11.81 24.07
C ALA A 424 -15.01 12.00 25.55
N ALA A 425 -15.03 13.24 26.05
CA ALA A 425 -15.49 13.57 27.39
C ALA A 425 -17.01 13.39 27.53
N ASP A 426 -17.79 13.86 26.54
CA ASP A 426 -19.25 13.75 26.53
C ASP A 426 -19.76 12.30 26.40
N GLU A 427 -19.05 11.45 25.66
CA GLU A 427 -19.46 10.07 25.35
C GLU A 427 -18.40 9.03 25.80
N PRO A 428 -18.19 8.84 27.12
CA PRO A 428 -17.14 7.93 27.63
C PRO A 428 -17.40 6.46 27.30
N GLY A 429 -18.62 6.09 26.89
CA GLY A 429 -19.00 4.71 26.55
C GLY A 429 -18.21 4.08 25.39
N PHE A 430 -17.49 4.85 24.57
CA PHE A 430 -16.61 4.29 23.54
C PHE A 430 -15.24 3.85 24.08
N LEU A 431 -14.88 4.29 25.29
CA LEU A 431 -13.58 4.04 25.91
C LEU A 431 -13.43 2.57 26.31
N ASN A 432 -12.28 2.01 25.98
CA ASN A 432 -11.76 0.74 26.45
C ASN A 432 -10.25 0.89 26.61
N VAL A 433 -9.58 -0.07 27.25
CA VAL A 433 -8.12 -0.01 27.50
C VAL A 433 -7.34 0.37 26.24
N LYS A 434 -7.68 -0.20 25.08
CA LYS A 434 -6.98 0.06 23.82
C LYS A 434 -7.19 1.49 23.31
N SER A 435 -8.43 1.99 23.30
CA SER A 435 -8.70 3.37 22.88
C SER A 435 -8.12 4.36 23.88
N LEU A 436 -8.23 4.10 25.17
CA LEU A 436 -7.71 4.96 26.23
C LEU A 436 -6.20 5.18 26.12
N VAL A 437 -5.42 4.09 26.05
CA VAL A 437 -3.96 4.16 25.88
C VAL A 437 -3.59 4.88 24.58
N SER A 438 -4.33 4.63 23.50
CA SER A 438 -4.07 5.26 22.20
C SER A 438 -4.33 6.77 22.23
N ILE A 439 -5.43 7.19 22.86
CA ILE A 439 -5.79 8.60 22.99
C ILE A 439 -4.74 9.33 23.83
N LEU A 440 -4.44 8.81 25.03
CA LEU A 440 -3.43 9.42 25.91
C LEU A 440 -2.08 9.53 25.21
N HIS A 441 -1.67 8.49 24.49
CA HIS A 441 -0.44 8.52 23.70
C HIS A 441 -0.46 9.62 22.61
N VAL A 442 -1.54 9.73 21.83
CA VAL A 442 -1.65 10.75 20.77
C VAL A 442 -1.61 12.17 21.35
N TYR A 443 -2.36 12.44 22.42
CA TYR A 443 -2.42 13.80 22.99
C TYR A 443 -1.12 14.19 23.69
N SER A 444 -0.48 13.26 24.39
CA SER A 444 0.83 13.51 25.02
C SER A 444 1.95 13.69 23.98
N SER A 445 2.02 12.82 22.98
CA SER A 445 3.07 12.86 21.93
C SER A 445 2.98 14.09 21.04
N LEU A 446 1.78 14.60 20.77
CA LEU A 446 1.57 15.85 20.04
C LEU A 446 1.54 17.08 20.96
N SER A 447 1.69 16.88 22.27
CA SER A 447 1.64 17.93 23.30
C SER A 447 0.45 18.88 23.09
N HIS A 448 -0.74 18.30 22.95
CA HIS A 448 -1.98 19.05 22.66
C HIS A 448 -2.73 19.38 23.94
N PHE A 449 -2.95 20.68 24.16
CA PHE A 449 -3.66 21.23 25.32
C PHE A 449 -4.73 22.21 24.84
N HIS A 450 -5.95 22.06 25.37
CA HIS A 450 -7.05 22.98 25.12
C HIS A 450 -7.56 23.58 26.44
N LYS A 451 -7.41 24.91 26.58
CA LYS A 451 -7.60 25.64 27.86
C LYS A 451 -8.93 25.33 28.57
N CYS A 452 -10.02 25.11 27.83
CA CYS A 452 -11.34 24.94 28.42
C CYS A 452 -11.66 23.49 28.85
N TRP A 453 -11.10 22.49 28.15
CA TRP A 453 -11.56 21.10 28.27
C TRP A 453 -10.50 20.13 28.75
N THR A 454 -9.22 20.53 28.80
CA THR A 454 -8.11 19.62 29.14
C THR A 454 -8.29 18.96 30.50
N HIS A 455 -8.70 19.72 31.51
CA HIS A 455 -8.89 19.19 32.87
C HIS A 455 -10.02 18.16 32.91
N GLU A 456 -11.22 18.52 32.42
CA GLU A 456 -12.37 17.61 32.39
C GLU A 456 -12.09 16.34 31.58
N PHE A 457 -11.45 16.49 30.41
CA PHE A 457 -11.04 15.36 29.60
C PHE A 457 -10.08 14.43 30.33
N LEU A 458 -9.05 14.97 31.00
CA LEU A 458 -8.09 14.16 31.74
C LEU A 458 -8.73 13.46 32.95
N GLU A 459 -9.68 14.11 33.63
CA GLU A 459 -10.47 13.48 34.70
C GLU A 459 -11.33 12.31 34.18
N VAL A 460 -12.03 12.49 33.06
CA VAL A 460 -12.81 11.41 32.43
C VAL A 460 -11.90 10.24 32.05
N MET A 461 -10.74 10.52 31.46
CA MET A 461 -9.76 9.51 31.07
C MET A 461 -9.15 8.81 32.28
N ALA A 462 -8.85 9.53 33.37
CA ALA A 462 -8.33 8.97 34.61
C ALA A 462 -9.36 8.08 35.31
N SER A 463 -10.63 8.49 35.34
CA SER A 463 -11.73 7.69 35.86
C SER A 463 -11.92 6.40 35.05
N ALA A 464 -11.92 6.49 33.72
CA ALA A 464 -12.02 5.32 32.84
C ALA A 464 -10.82 4.37 32.98
N LEU A 465 -9.61 4.90 33.17
CA LEU A 465 -8.42 4.08 33.45
C LEU A 465 -8.56 3.40 34.80
N THR A 466 -8.98 4.13 35.84
CA THR A 466 -9.20 3.60 37.19
C THR A 466 -10.22 2.44 37.18
N GLY A 467 -11.30 2.60 36.41
CA GLY A 467 -12.29 1.54 36.21
C GLY A 467 -11.78 0.31 35.43
N SER A 468 -10.62 0.39 34.77
CA SER A 468 -10.05 -0.72 33.98
C SER A 468 -8.73 -1.28 34.52
N LEU A 469 -8.34 -0.87 35.73
CA LEU A 469 -7.08 -1.23 36.40
C LEU A 469 -6.86 -2.74 36.62
N HIS A 470 -7.93 -3.51 36.79
CA HIS A 470 -7.88 -4.95 37.01
C HIS A 470 -7.72 -5.76 35.71
N HIS A 471 -7.86 -5.11 34.55
CA HIS A 471 -7.80 -5.74 33.23
C HIS A 471 -6.68 -5.18 32.33
N ILE A 472 -5.96 -4.14 32.78
CA ILE A 472 -4.87 -3.53 32.03
C ILE A 472 -3.57 -4.30 32.27
N SER A 473 -2.76 -4.49 31.22
CA SER A 473 -1.42 -5.06 31.36
C SER A 473 -0.43 -4.03 31.92
N SER A 474 0.64 -4.50 32.57
CA SER A 474 1.71 -3.67 33.14
C SER A 474 2.26 -2.65 32.12
N GLU A 475 2.52 -3.08 30.89
CA GLU A 475 3.03 -2.20 29.82
C GLU A 475 2.02 -1.11 29.42
N ASN A 476 0.74 -1.46 29.31
CA ASN A 476 -0.31 -0.50 28.96
C ASN A 476 -0.55 0.50 30.10
N LEU A 477 -0.45 0.06 31.35
CA LEU A 477 -0.50 0.92 32.52
C LEU A 477 0.67 1.90 32.53
N LEU A 478 1.90 1.43 32.30
CA LEU A 478 3.08 2.29 32.17
C LEU A 478 2.90 3.33 31.05
N ASN A 479 2.40 2.90 29.89
CA ASN A 479 2.14 3.81 28.76
C ASN A 479 1.13 4.91 29.10
N ALA A 480 0.03 4.53 29.75
CA ALA A 480 -1.02 5.48 30.13
C ALA A 480 -0.53 6.46 31.19
N VAL A 481 0.10 5.98 32.26
CA VAL A 481 0.62 6.83 33.35
C VAL A 481 1.70 7.77 32.84
N CYS A 482 2.67 7.29 32.04
CA CYS A 482 3.65 8.19 31.43
C CYS A 482 2.99 9.27 30.56
N SER A 483 1.93 8.93 29.82
CA SER A 483 1.20 9.90 29.00
C SER A 483 0.49 10.95 29.85
N PHE A 484 -0.12 10.57 30.97
CA PHE A 484 -0.71 11.50 31.94
C PHE A 484 0.36 12.45 32.51
N CYS A 485 1.50 11.92 32.94
CA CYS A 485 2.59 12.73 33.47
C CYS A 485 3.13 13.73 32.44
N LEU A 486 3.25 13.34 31.16
CA LEU A 486 3.66 14.25 30.08
C LEU A 486 2.60 15.33 29.80
N MET A 487 1.35 15.10 30.18
CA MET A 487 0.25 16.06 30.09
C MET A 487 0.05 16.84 31.41
N ASN A 488 0.99 16.74 32.35
CA ASN A 488 0.94 17.37 33.68
C ASN A 488 -0.31 17.00 34.50
N HIS A 489 -0.72 15.74 34.44
CA HIS A 489 -1.81 15.18 35.24
C HIS A 489 -1.35 13.91 35.94
N PHE A 490 -1.71 13.77 37.22
CA PHE A 490 -1.15 12.74 38.10
C PHE A 490 -2.26 11.97 38.82
N PRO A 491 -2.92 11.00 38.14
CA PRO A 491 -4.00 10.24 38.74
C PRO A 491 -3.42 9.23 39.76
N LEU A 492 -3.69 9.47 41.05
CA LEU A 492 -3.08 8.72 42.15
C LEU A 492 -3.33 7.21 42.10
N ALA A 493 -4.56 6.77 41.77
CA ALA A 493 -4.89 5.34 41.76
C ALA A 493 -4.07 4.55 40.70
N PRO A 494 -4.05 4.96 39.41
CA PRO A 494 -3.16 4.36 38.41
C PRO A 494 -1.67 4.44 38.76
N ILE A 495 -1.21 5.57 39.31
CA ILE A 495 0.20 5.75 39.71
C ILE A 495 0.57 4.76 40.81
N ASN A 496 -0.24 4.68 41.87
CA ASN A 496 0.02 3.79 43.00
C ASN A 496 0.02 2.33 42.60
N GLN A 497 -0.87 1.92 41.68
CA GLN A 497 -0.81 0.57 41.14
C GLN A 497 0.46 0.32 40.32
N LEU A 498 0.84 1.25 39.44
CA LEU A 498 2.07 1.10 38.65
C LEU A 498 3.32 0.98 39.53
N LEU A 499 3.33 1.65 40.68
CA LEU A 499 4.44 1.65 41.64
C LEU A 499 4.50 0.38 42.52
N GLN A 500 3.58 -0.57 42.35
CA GLN A 500 3.65 -1.84 43.06
C GLN A 500 4.86 -2.66 42.59
N LYS A 501 5.53 -3.33 43.54
CA LYS A 501 6.83 -4.01 43.29
C LYS A 501 6.72 -5.13 42.26
N ASP A 502 5.62 -5.85 42.26
CA ASP A 502 5.29 -6.92 41.32
C ASP A 502 5.14 -6.40 39.89
N ILE A 503 4.45 -5.27 39.70
CA ILE A 503 4.27 -4.64 38.38
C ILE A 503 5.60 -4.08 37.85
N ILE A 504 6.38 -3.41 38.70
CA ILE A 504 7.72 -2.94 38.31
C ILE A 504 8.62 -4.12 37.95
N HIS A 505 8.59 -5.19 38.74
CA HIS A 505 9.37 -6.40 38.47
C HIS A 505 8.96 -7.03 37.12
N ASP A 506 7.67 -7.15 36.83
CA ASP A 506 7.18 -7.63 35.54
C ASP A 506 7.68 -6.75 34.38
N LEU A 507 7.56 -5.42 34.48
CA LEU A 507 8.04 -4.48 33.46
C LEU A 507 9.55 -4.57 33.17
N LEU A 508 10.34 -4.96 34.17
CA LEU A 508 11.80 -5.11 34.07
C LEU A 508 12.23 -6.51 33.61
N THR A 509 11.32 -7.49 33.58
CA THR A 509 11.62 -8.88 33.25
C THR A 509 10.91 -9.38 31.99
N SER A 510 9.85 -8.71 31.53
CA SER A 510 9.06 -9.09 30.37
C SER A 510 8.92 -7.95 29.34
N GLY A 511 8.73 -8.32 28.07
CA GLY A 511 8.53 -7.37 26.97
C GLY A 511 9.78 -6.60 26.53
N ASP A 512 9.58 -5.36 26.08
CA ASP A 512 10.66 -4.44 25.66
C ASP A 512 11.23 -3.70 26.88
N VAL A 513 12.11 -4.40 27.60
CA VAL A 513 12.71 -3.92 28.86
C VAL A 513 13.44 -2.59 28.68
N GLU A 514 14.14 -2.38 27.57
CA GLU A 514 14.89 -1.13 27.33
C GLU A 514 13.94 0.07 27.24
N ARG A 515 12.83 -0.09 26.51
CA ARG A 515 11.79 0.94 26.39
C ARG A 515 11.06 1.18 27.71
N ASN A 516 10.79 0.11 28.48
CA ASN A 516 10.12 0.19 29.77
C ASN A 516 10.98 0.94 30.79
N VAL A 517 12.27 0.61 30.88
CA VAL A 517 13.23 1.32 31.74
C VAL A 517 13.27 2.81 31.40
N HIS A 518 13.30 3.16 30.11
CA HIS A 518 13.25 4.56 29.69
C HIS A 518 12.01 5.29 30.18
N LYS A 519 10.82 4.69 30.02
CA LYS A 519 9.55 5.27 30.46
C LYS A 519 9.47 5.41 31.97
N LEU A 520 9.99 4.44 32.72
CA LEU A 520 10.08 4.52 34.18
C LEU A 520 10.99 5.68 34.62
N HIS A 521 12.10 5.94 33.91
CA HIS A 521 12.93 7.12 34.17
C HIS A 521 12.20 8.43 33.88
N VAL A 522 11.42 8.50 32.79
CA VAL A 522 10.59 9.66 32.47
C VAL A 522 9.55 9.89 33.57
N LEU A 523 8.86 8.83 34.01
CA LEU A 523 7.91 8.89 35.12
C LEU A 523 8.58 9.43 36.40
N ALA A 524 9.75 8.89 36.76
CA ALA A 524 10.49 9.34 37.93
C ALA A 524 10.92 10.81 37.83
N ALA A 525 11.23 11.31 36.63
CA ALA A 525 11.52 12.72 36.40
C ALA A 525 10.26 13.60 36.57
N CYS A 526 9.13 13.20 35.98
CA CYS A 526 7.86 13.93 36.11
C CYS A 526 7.40 14.04 37.58
N LEU A 527 7.46 12.94 38.33
CA LEU A 527 7.05 12.91 39.74
C LEU A 527 7.94 13.79 40.64
N LYS A 528 9.22 13.98 40.27
CA LYS A 528 10.14 14.87 41.01
C LYS A 528 9.88 16.34 40.74
N LEU A 529 9.38 16.68 39.56
CA LEU A 529 9.17 18.08 39.15
C LEU A 529 7.90 18.69 39.75
N ASP A 530 6.87 17.88 40.00
CA ASP A 530 5.53 18.39 40.37
C ASP A 530 5.25 18.41 41.89
N ASP A 531 6.28 18.21 42.72
CA ASP A 531 6.25 18.20 44.21
C ASP A 531 4.99 17.52 44.79
N VAL A 532 4.57 16.41 44.17
CA VAL A 532 3.28 15.74 44.42
C VAL A 532 3.17 15.34 45.91
N PRO A 533 2.15 15.80 46.66
CA PRO A 533 2.01 15.51 48.07
C PRO A 533 1.91 13.99 48.32
N GLY A 534 2.95 13.40 48.91
CA GLY A 534 2.97 11.99 49.32
C GLY A 534 4.01 11.09 48.65
N HIS A 535 4.77 11.57 47.65
CA HIS A 535 5.77 10.77 46.93
C HIS A 535 7.24 11.06 47.30
N LYS A 536 7.48 11.70 48.45
CA LYS A 536 8.83 12.13 48.84
C LYS A 536 9.85 11.00 49.08
N ASP A 537 9.44 9.73 49.15
CA ASP A 537 10.35 8.62 49.47
C ASP A 537 10.21 7.34 48.62
N THR A 538 9.72 7.44 47.37
CA THR A 538 9.78 6.26 46.47
C THR A 538 11.15 6.20 45.78
N HIS A 539 12.17 5.66 46.47
CA HIS A 539 13.44 5.27 45.84
C HIS A 539 13.21 4.10 44.87
N LEU A 540 12.69 4.41 43.67
CA LEU A 540 12.68 3.49 42.53
C LEU A 540 14.14 3.22 42.14
N VAL A 541 14.67 2.08 42.57
CA VAL A 541 15.98 1.58 42.10
C VAL A 541 15.81 1.08 40.67
N LEU A 542 15.87 2.01 39.72
CA LEU A 542 15.78 1.70 38.30
C LEU A 542 17.16 1.28 37.76
N PRO A 543 17.21 0.31 36.82
CA PRO A 543 18.44 0.00 36.10
C PRO A 543 19.06 1.24 35.47
N GLN A 544 20.39 1.32 35.46
CA GLN A 544 21.10 2.38 34.74
C GLN A 544 20.75 2.32 33.26
N LEU A 545 20.42 3.48 32.68
CA LEU A 545 20.13 3.61 31.26
C LEU A 545 21.34 3.09 30.45
N PRO A 546 21.16 2.25 29.42
CA PRO A 546 22.26 1.90 28.52
C PRO A 546 22.83 3.20 27.94
N SER A 547 24.13 3.42 28.14
CA SER A 547 24.84 4.59 27.64
C SER A 547 24.91 4.53 26.11
N MET A 548 23.89 5.05 25.43
CA MET A 548 24.06 5.36 24.01
C MET A 548 24.98 6.59 23.86
N PRO A 549 25.91 6.58 22.90
CA PRO A 549 26.70 7.75 22.56
C PRO A 549 25.81 8.74 21.80
N LEU A 550 24.95 9.46 22.52
CA LEU A 550 24.38 10.70 21.99
C LEU A 550 25.49 11.74 22.11
N GLN A 551 26.10 12.12 20.99
CA GLN A 551 26.80 13.40 20.95
C GLN A 551 25.73 14.48 21.14
N PRO A 552 25.73 15.22 22.26
CA PRO A 552 24.85 16.36 22.37
C PRO A 552 25.27 17.30 21.25
N HIS A 553 24.38 17.61 20.30
CA HIS A 553 24.64 18.74 19.40
C HIS A 553 24.82 19.97 20.28
N ALA A 554 26.07 20.37 20.51
CA ALA A 554 26.43 21.44 21.43
C ALA A 554 25.64 22.71 21.13
N LYS A 555 25.38 22.97 19.84
CA LYS A 555 24.52 24.05 19.35
C LYS A 555 23.09 24.01 19.86
N VAL A 556 22.45 22.85 20.00
CA VAL A 556 21.08 22.79 20.52
C VAL A 556 21.07 23.04 22.02
N ALA A 557 22.01 22.45 22.77
CA ALA A 557 22.12 22.73 24.20
C ALA A 557 22.41 24.21 24.49
N GLU A 558 23.23 24.86 23.66
CA GLU A 558 23.57 26.28 23.74
C GLU A 558 22.37 27.17 23.41
N VAL A 559 21.65 26.89 22.31
CA VAL A 559 20.42 27.62 21.95
C VAL A 559 19.35 27.48 23.04
N LEU A 560 19.20 26.30 23.63
CA LEU A 560 18.22 26.06 24.69
C LEU A 560 18.59 26.74 26.01
N SER A 561 19.87 26.73 26.36
CA SER A 561 20.37 27.46 27.53
C SER A 561 20.23 28.98 27.35
N SER A 562 20.36 29.48 26.12
CA SER A 562 20.16 30.90 25.80
C SER A 562 18.69 31.34 25.83
N LEU A 563 17.75 30.45 25.54
CA LEU A 563 16.31 30.74 25.52
C LEU A 563 15.66 30.66 26.92
N LEU A 564 16.18 29.79 27.80
CA LEU A 564 15.56 29.48 29.10
C LEU A 564 16.37 29.96 30.32
N GLY A 565 17.53 30.61 30.08
CA GLY A 565 18.42 31.15 31.11
C GLY A 565 19.43 30.14 31.65
N GLU A 566 20.64 30.63 31.99
CA GLU A 566 21.69 29.80 32.60
C GLU A 566 21.23 29.24 33.96
N GLY A 567 21.32 27.92 34.12
CA GLY A 567 20.97 27.22 35.37
C GLY A 567 19.61 26.50 35.38
N CYS A 568 18.73 26.75 34.41
CA CYS A 568 17.42 26.08 34.31
C CYS A 568 17.49 24.70 33.61
N PHE A 569 18.64 24.30 33.06
CA PHE A 569 18.81 23.08 32.26
C PHE A 569 19.66 22.01 32.94
N SER A 570 19.09 20.84 33.22
CA SER A 570 19.86 19.64 33.58
C SER A 570 20.13 18.77 32.34
N LYS A 571 21.39 18.33 32.16
CA LYS A 571 21.84 17.47 31.03
C LYS A 571 21.06 16.16 30.88
N SER A 572 20.28 15.75 31.89
CA SER A 572 19.37 14.60 31.85
C SER A 572 18.15 14.79 30.93
N ILE A 573 17.67 16.03 30.75
CA ILE A 573 16.43 16.34 30.01
C ILE A 573 16.64 16.16 28.49
N LEU A 574 17.82 16.53 27.99
CA LEU A 574 18.24 16.29 26.59
C LEU A 574 18.26 14.80 26.22
N LYS A 575 18.46 13.89 27.19
CA LYS A 575 18.43 12.44 26.94
C LYS A 575 17.02 11.88 26.84
N SER A 576 16.05 12.41 27.59
CA SER A 576 14.68 11.88 27.64
C SER A 576 13.80 12.39 26.49
N GLU A 577 13.89 13.67 26.12
CA GLU A 577 13.00 14.29 25.12
C GLU A 577 13.37 13.95 23.66
N TRP A 578 14.68 13.91 23.37
CA TRP A 578 15.19 13.58 22.03
C TRP A 578 14.89 12.14 21.61
N MET A 579 14.80 11.21 22.57
CA MET A 579 14.56 9.80 22.29
C MET A 579 13.07 9.43 22.24
N LEU A 580 12.20 10.19 22.90
CA LEU A 580 10.75 10.02 22.80
C LEU A 580 10.20 10.50 21.45
N THR A 581 10.78 11.57 20.88
CA THR A 581 10.26 12.23 19.68
C THR A 581 10.91 11.79 18.37
N GLY A 582 12.02 11.03 18.41
CA GLY A 582 12.67 10.48 17.22
C GLY A 582 12.78 11.50 16.08
N ALA A 583 13.54 12.58 16.29
CA ALA A 583 13.76 13.65 15.31
C ALA A 583 12.46 14.16 14.61
N LYS A 584 11.34 14.25 15.34
CA LYS A 584 10.15 14.98 14.89
C LYS A 584 10.18 16.39 15.47
N CYS A 585 9.83 17.36 14.63
CA CYS A 585 9.99 18.80 14.83
C CYS A 585 9.85 19.28 16.28
N PHE A 586 10.88 20.00 16.74
CA PHE A 586 10.87 20.74 18.00
C PHE A 586 9.74 21.77 18.01
N HIS A 587 8.70 21.52 18.81
CA HIS A 587 7.92 22.58 19.42
C HIS A 587 8.03 22.44 20.93
N PHE A 588 8.73 23.39 21.55
CA PHE A 588 8.77 23.53 23.00
C PHE A 588 7.35 23.67 23.53
N PRO A 589 6.93 22.87 24.52
CA PRO A 589 5.77 23.24 25.32
C PRO A 589 6.12 24.54 26.04
N THR A 590 5.24 25.54 25.95
CA THR A 590 5.30 26.80 26.68
C THR A 590 5.16 26.53 28.18
N TRP A 591 6.24 26.10 28.82
CA TRP A 591 6.42 26.11 30.27
C TRP A 591 7.00 27.47 30.64
N MET A 592 6.11 28.43 30.78
CA MET A 592 6.26 29.75 31.41
C MET A 592 5.27 30.67 30.71
N TRP A 593 4.00 30.57 31.07
CA TRP A 593 3.03 31.66 31.28
C TRP A 593 1.89 31.10 32.12
#